data_AF-A0A554VF33-F1
#
_entry.id   AF-A0A554VF33-F1
#
_cell.length_a   1.000
_cell.length_b   1.000
_cell.length_c   1.000
_cell.angle_alpha   90.00
_cell.angle_beta   90.00
_cell.angle_gamma   90.00
#
_symmetry.space_group_name_H-M   'P 1'
#
loop_
_entity.id
_entity.type
_entity.pdbx_description
1 polymer ?
#
loop_
_entity_poly.entity_id
_entity_poly.type
_entity_poly.pdbx_seq_one_letter_code
_entity_poly.pdbx_strand_id
1 'polypeptide(L)'
;MTKMYTTAPLPFQGQKRNFIKQFKEELSKQRAPAFYVDLFGGSGLLSRTAKDIHPEATVVYNDYDNFRERLQAIPKTNELLADIRVLVEGIANKSRIDNDIKTQIIDRIAQEKGYIDYITISSNVLFSQNYANSIEALKKESFYNRVRKSDITLADDYLDGLEIVSIDYKQLFETYKNHEHVVFLVDPPYLSTDCTTYKNYWRLKDYLDVLKVLIEQKYFYFTSNKSSIVELCEWIETNTGGVNPFYEATIVERKTNINHQSSYTDMMLFKWTTTTT
;
A
#
# COMPACT_ATOMS: atom_id res chain seq x y z
N MET A 1 -2.88 -18.16 18.87
CA MET A 1 -2.84 -16.69 18.75
C MET A 1 -2.76 -16.38 17.27
N THR A 2 -3.68 -15.59 16.73
CA THR A 2 -3.63 -15.12 15.34
C THR A 2 -2.38 -14.25 15.15
N LYS A 3 -1.65 -14.46 14.06
CA LYS A 3 -0.43 -13.72 13.75
C LYS A 3 -0.81 -12.27 13.45
N MET A 4 -0.31 -11.32 14.25
CA MET A 4 -0.52 -9.90 13.96
C MET A 4 0.50 -9.40 12.94
N TYR A 5 0.00 -8.89 11.82
CA TYR A 5 0.82 -8.35 10.75
C TYR A 5 1.17 -6.87 10.99
N THR A 6 2.46 -6.56 11.10
CA THR A 6 2.96 -5.17 11.19
C THR A 6 3.51 -4.63 9.86
N THR A 7 3.60 -5.51 8.86
CA THR A 7 4.05 -5.23 7.49
C THR A 7 3.28 -6.14 6.54
N ALA A 8 3.13 -5.72 5.28
CA ALA A 8 2.56 -6.58 4.25
C ALA A 8 3.45 -7.82 4.01
N PRO A 9 2.89 -8.99 3.67
CA PRO A 9 3.66 -10.22 3.40
C PRO A 9 4.59 -10.10 2.19
N LEU A 10 4.19 -9.29 1.20
CA LEU A 10 4.92 -9.07 -0.04
C LEU A 10 5.33 -7.60 -0.21
N PRO A 11 6.36 -7.30 -1.02
CA PRO A 11 6.75 -5.93 -1.33
C PRO A 11 5.58 -5.15 -1.94
N PHE A 12 5.24 -4.02 -1.32
CA PHE A 12 4.25 -3.08 -1.81
C PHE A 12 4.74 -1.66 -1.54
N GLN A 13 4.77 -0.83 -2.58
CA GLN A 13 5.16 0.57 -2.47
C GLN A 13 4.06 1.35 -1.74
N GLY A 14 4.44 2.21 -0.79
CA GLY A 14 3.47 3.02 -0.05
C GLY A 14 2.76 2.30 1.10
N GLN A 15 3.09 1.04 1.41
CA GLN A 15 2.50 0.34 2.57
C GLN A 15 2.66 1.14 3.87
N LYS A 16 1.61 1.21 4.67
CA LYS A 16 1.55 2.05 5.88
C LYS A 16 2.18 1.43 7.12
N ARG A 17 3.17 0.54 6.95
CA ARG A 17 3.92 -0.13 8.03
C ARG A 17 4.47 0.84 9.10
N ASN A 18 4.81 2.06 8.69
CA ASN A 18 5.34 3.10 9.57
C ASN A 18 4.27 3.76 10.46
N PHE A 19 2.98 3.62 10.13
CA PHE A 19 1.88 4.13 10.96
C PHE A 19 1.12 3.03 11.69
N ILE A 20 1.34 1.75 11.40
CA ILE A 20 0.56 0.64 11.98
C ILE A 20 0.52 0.67 13.51
N LYS A 21 1.62 1.05 14.17
CA LYS A 21 1.63 1.17 15.63
C LYS A 21 0.63 2.23 16.11
N GLN A 22 0.72 3.45 15.59
CA GLN A 22 -0.16 4.56 15.94
C GLN A 22 -1.60 4.29 15.51
N PHE A 23 -1.80 3.77 14.30
CA PHE A 23 -3.11 3.38 13.79
C PHE A 23 -3.78 2.37 14.73
N LYS A 24 -3.06 1.31 15.13
CA LYS A 24 -3.54 0.33 16.12
C LYS A 24 -3.89 0.98 17.45
N GLU A 25 -3.03 1.85 17.97
CA GLU A 25 -3.27 2.57 19.23
C GLU A 25 -4.54 3.43 19.15
N GLU A 26 -4.77 4.13 18.04
CA GLU A 26 -5.97 4.94 17.85
C GLU A 26 -7.24 4.11 17.68
N LEU A 27 -7.17 3.00 16.92
CA LEU A 27 -8.30 2.08 16.79
C LEU A 27 -8.70 1.50 18.17
N SER A 28 -7.72 1.10 18.98
CA SER A 28 -7.96 0.47 20.29
C SER A 28 -8.60 1.39 21.33
N LYS A 29 -8.59 2.71 21.11
CA LYS A 29 -9.23 3.69 21.99
C LYS A 29 -10.73 3.85 21.72
N GLN A 30 -11.20 3.36 20.58
CA GLN A 30 -12.59 3.51 20.16
C GLN A 30 -13.35 2.20 20.33
N ARG A 31 -14.67 2.29 20.44
CA ARG A 31 -15.53 1.13 20.20
C ARG A 31 -15.51 0.81 18.71
N ALA A 32 -15.57 -0.48 18.36
CA ALA A 32 -15.67 -0.88 16.97
C ALA A 32 -16.87 -0.21 16.26
N PRO A 33 -16.63 0.38 15.07
CA PRO A 33 -17.71 0.79 14.18
C PRO A 33 -18.38 -0.46 13.58
N ALA A 34 -19.50 -0.25 12.87
CA ALA A 34 -20.11 -1.33 12.11
C ALA A 34 -19.25 -1.69 10.88
N PHE A 35 -18.67 -0.68 10.24
CA PHE A 35 -17.90 -0.84 9.01
C PHE A 35 -16.57 -0.08 9.05
N TYR A 36 -15.51 -0.75 8.63
CA TYR A 36 -14.33 -0.12 8.06
C TYR A 36 -14.34 -0.31 6.55
N VAL A 37 -14.20 0.78 5.80
CA VAL A 37 -14.21 0.74 4.33
C VAL A 37 -12.91 1.30 3.82
N ASP A 38 -12.04 0.41 3.34
CA ASP A 38 -10.74 0.75 2.79
C ASP A 38 -10.86 1.06 1.30
N LEU A 39 -10.91 2.35 0.98
CA LEU A 39 -11.15 2.84 -0.38
C LEU A 39 -9.97 2.56 -1.32
N PHE A 40 -8.75 2.54 -0.75
CA PHE A 40 -7.49 2.40 -1.46
C PHE A 40 -6.67 1.27 -0.82
N GLY A 41 -7.23 0.06 -0.87
CA GLY A 41 -6.75 -1.06 -0.06
C GLY A 41 -5.26 -1.39 -0.23
N GLY A 42 -4.70 -1.20 -1.43
CA GLY A 42 -3.29 -1.49 -1.71
C GLY A 42 -2.88 -2.88 -1.22
N SER A 43 -1.90 -2.94 -0.32
CA SER A 43 -1.45 -4.20 0.31
C SER A 43 -2.41 -4.83 1.33
N GLY A 44 -3.55 -4.21 1.64
CA GLY A 44 -4.51 -4.67 2.64
C GLY A 44 -4.07 -4.51 4.10
N LEU A 45 -2.91 -3.89 4.37
CA LEU A 45 -2.33 -3.83 5.72
C LEU A 45 -3.19 -3.05 6.72
N LEU A 46 -3.84 -1.97 6.27
CA LEU A 46 -4.76 -1.18 7.10
C LEU A 46 -6.03 -1.98 7.39
N SER A 47 -6.65 -2.56 6.35
CA SER A 47 -7.79 -3.48 6.48
C SER A 47 -7.51 -4.63 7.44
N ARG A 48 -6.36 -5.33 7.30
CA ARG A 48 -5.93 -6.40 8.20
C ARG A 48 -5.85 -5.92 9.65
N THR A 49 -5.20 -4.78 9.85
CA THR A 49 -5.02 -4.19 11.19
C THR A 49 -6.37 -3.84 11.80
N ALA A 50 -7.29 -3.25 11.04
CA ALA A 50 -8.63 -2.93 11.52
C ALA A 50 -9.40 -4.19 11.94
N LYS A 51 -9.33 -5.26 11.14
CA LYS A 51 -10.00 -6.53 11.46
C LYS A 51 -9.42 -7.24 12.67
N ASP A 52 -8.11 -7.13 12.89
CA ASP A 52 -7.46 -7.74 14.06
C ASP A 52 -7.81 -7.01 15.37
N ILE A 53 -8.02 -5.68 15.32
CA ILE A 53 -8.38 -4.88 16.48
C ILE A 53 -9.87 -4.94 16.78
N HIS A 54 -10.71 -4.92 15.74
CA HIS A 54 -12.16 -4.98 15.83
C HIS A 54 -12.69 -6.17 15.02
N PRO A 55 -12.55 -7.42 15.53
CA PRO A 55 -12.97 -8.62 14.81
C PRO A 55 -14.47 -8.67 14.53
N GLU A 56 -15.29 -7.97 15.30
CA GLU A 56 -16.73 -7.81 15.13
C GLU A 56 -17.13 -6.85 14.01
N ALA A 57 -16.22 -5.94 13.61
CA ALA A 57 -16.49 -5.00 12.52
C ALA A 57 -16.44 -5.71 11.17
N THR A 58 -17.30 -5.28 10.25
CA THR A 58 -17.18 -5.64 8.84
C THR A 58 -16.08 -4.78 8.23
N VAL A 59 -15.07 -5.41 7.62
CA VAL A 59 -13.95 -4.68 7.01
C VAL A 59 -13.94 -4.96 5.52
N VAL A 60 -14.26 -3.92 4.75
CA VAL A 60 -14.29 -3.97 3.29
C VAL A 60 -12.93 -3.52 2.76
N TYR A 61 -12.22 -4.45 2.11
CA TYR A 61 -10.92 -4.25 1.51
C TYR A 61 -11.06 -4.10 -0.01
N ASN A 62 -10.83 -2.89 -0.54
CA ASN A 62 -10.81 -2.65 -1.98
C ASN A 62 -9.47 -3.02 -2.62
N ASP A 63 -9.36 -4.25 -3.12
CA ASP A 63 -8.20 -4.77 -3.83
C ASP A 63 -8.25 -4.41 -5.32
N TYR A 64 -7.99 -3.13 -5.64
CA TYR A 64 -8.00 -2.61 -7.01
C TYR A 64 -6.82 -3.11 -7.86
N ASP A 65 -5.65 -3.26 -7.24
CA ASP A 65 -4.41 -3.70 -7.90
C ASP A 65 -4.21 -5.22 -7.91
N ASN A 66 -5.18 -5.97 -7.37
CA ASN A 66 -5.20 -7.45 -7.28
C ASN A 66 -4.02 -8.02 -6.47
N PHE A 67 -3.68 -7.39 -5.34
CA PHE A 67 -2.66 -7.87 -4.42
C PHE A 67 -2.94 -9.29 -3.91
N ARG A 68 -4.21 -9.71 -3.84
CA ARG A 68 -4.59 -11.09 -3.50
C ARG A 68 -4.01 -12.13 -4.48
N GLU A 69 -3.90 -11.81 -5.77
CA GLU A 69 -3.32 -12.71 -6.77
C GLU A 69 -1.82 -12.89 -6.52
N ARG A 70 -1.13 -11.84 -6.06
CA ARG A 70 0.28 -11.92 -5.64
C ARG A 70 0.46 -12.82 -4.41
N LEU A 71 -0.42 -12.71 -3.42
CA LEU A 71 -0.39 -13.58 -2.25
C LEU A 71 -0.61 -15.06 -2.63
N GLN A 72 -1.56 -15.33 -3.52
CA GLN A 72 -1.81 -16.69 -4.03
C GLN A 72 -0.63 -17.23 -4.85
N ALA A 73 0.15 -16.36 -5.49
CA ALA A 73 1.34 -16.74 -6.26
C ALA A 73 2.60 -16.98 -5.42
N ILE A 74 2.54 -16.85 -4.08
CA ILE A 74 3.71 -17.06 -3.21
C ILE A 74 4.36 -18.44 -3.39
N PRO A 75 3.64 -19.57 -3.38
CA PRO A 75 4.26 -20.90 -3.52
C PRO A 75 5.07 -21.01 -4.82
N LYS A 76 4.47 -20.63 -5.94
CA LYS A 76 5.13 -20.64 -7.26
C LYS A 76 6.31 -19.66 -7.33
N THR A 77 6.19 -18.51 -6.69
CA THR A 77 7.29 -17.54 -6.60
C THR A 77 8.46 -18.11 -5.80
N ASN A 78 8.20 -18.88 -4.74
CA ASN A 78 9.25 -19.56 -3.97
C ASN A 78 9.98 -20.62 -4.78
N GLU A 79 9.29 -21.41 -5.60
CA GLU A 79 9.92 -22.36 -6.53
C GLU A 79 10.90 -21.64 -7.47
N LEU A 80 10.44 -20.54 -8.10
CA LEU A 80 11.29 -19.74 -8.97
C LEU A 80 12.48 -19.11 -8.23
N LEU A 81 12.28 -18.60 -7.00
CA LEU A 81 13.35 -18.06 -6.19
C LEU A 81 14.35 -19.14 -5.75
N ALA A 82 13.91 -20.38 -5.53
CA ALA A 82 14.79 -21.50 -5.22
C ALA A 82 15.74 -21.80 -6.39
N ASP A 83 15.24 -21.82 -7.62
CA ASP A 83 16.08 -21.99 -8.80
C ASP A 83 17.05 -20.82 -8.99
N ILE A 84 16.58 -19.59 -8.79
CA ILE A 84 17.44 -18.40 -8.86
C ILE A 84 18.54 -18.46 -7.78
N ARG A 85 18.25 -18.95 -6.57
CA ARG A 85 19.25 -19.13 -5.51
C ARG A 85 20.41 -20.02 -5.95
N VAL A 86 20.12 -21.09 -6.71
CA VAL A 86 21.15 -21.97 -7.29
C VAL A 86 21.98 -21.23 -8.33
N LEU A 87 21.33 -20.48 -9.24
CA LEU A 87 22.03 -19.73 -10.30
C LEU A 87 22.97 -18.65 -9.77
N VAL A 88 22.68 -18.07 -8.61
CA VAL A 88 23.51 -17.01 -7.99
C VAL A 88 24.44 -17.54 -6.89
N GLU A 89 24.58 -18.86 -6.76
CA GLU A 89 25.49 -19.46 -5.77
C GLU A 89 26.93 -18.95 -5.97
N GLY A 90 27.61 -18.63 -4.86
CA GLY A 90 28.94 -18.03 -4.88
C GLY A 90 28.99 -16.52 -5.17
N ILE A 91 27.90 -15.89 -5.62
CA ILE A 91 27.82 -14.43 -5.78
C ILE A 91 27.50 -13.78 -4.44
N ALA A 92 28.29 -12.78 -4.03
CA ALA A 92 28.07 -12.07 -2.78
C ALA A 92 26.71 -11.33 -2.74
N ASN A 93 26.09 -11.25 -1.56
CA ASN A 93 24.87 -10.47 -1.39
C ASN A 93 25.13 -8.98 -1.71
N LYS A 94 24.19 -8.35 -2.41
CA LYS A 94 24.21 -6.98 -2.92
C LYS A 94 25.25 -6.68 -4.01
N SER A 95 26.01 -7.67 -4.49
CA SER A 95 26.90 -7.45 -5.63
C SER A 95 26.12 -7.53 -6.94
N ARG A 96 26.68 -6.94 -8.00
CA ARG A 96 26.15 -7.06 -9.36
C ARG A 96 26.22 -8.51 -9.83
N ILE A 97 25.24 -8.94 -10.61
CA ILE A 97 25.21 -10.23 -11.31
C ILE A 97 25.66 -10.00 -12.75
N ASP A 98 26.57 -10.85 -13.24
CA ASP A 98 27.07 -10.79 -14.61
C ASP A 98 26.00 -11.16 -15.65
N ASN A 99 26.20 -10.71 -16.89
CA ASN A 99 25.19 -10.84 -17.95
C ASN A 99 24.85 -12.30 -18.30
N ASP A 100 25.80 -13.23 -18.16
CA ASP A 100 25.56 -14.65 -18.44
C ASP A 100 24.56 -15.25 -17.44
N ILE A 101 24.75 -14.99 -16.14
CA ILE A 101 23.85 -15.46 -15.08
C ILE A 101 22.52 -14.71 -15.14
N LYS A 102 22.53 -13.41 -15.44
CA LYS A 102 21.30 -12.66 -15.72
C LYS A 102 20.48 -13.32 -16.83
N THR A 103 21.13 -13.72 -17.93
CA THR A 103 20.45 -14.38 -19.05
C THR A 103 19.81 -15.70 -18.61
N GLN A 104 20.54 -16.52 -17.83
CA GLN A 104 20.00 -17.76 -17.28
C GLN A 104 18.78 -17.53 -16.36
N ILE A 105 18.82 -16.50 -15.51
CA ILE A 105 17.68 -16.14 -14.66
C ILE A 105 16.47 -15.73 -15.52
N ILE A 106 16.68 -14.89 -16.53
CA ILE A 106 15.61 -14.46 -17.44
C ILE A 106 15.00 -15.66 -18.19
N ASP A 107 15.84 -16.57 -18.69
CA ASP A 107 15.38 -17.76 -19.42
C ASP A 107 14.59 -18.70 -18.49
N ARG A 108 15.02 -18.84 -17.23
CA ARG A 108 14.28 -19.61 -16.23
C ARG A 108 12.92 -18.98 -15.95
N ILE A 109 12.83 -17.66 -15.79
CA ILE A 109 11.57 -16.94 -15.59
C ILE A 109 10.66 -17.11 -16.82
N ALA A 110 11.21 -17.09 -18.03
CA ALA A 110 10.45 -17.21 -19.27
C ALA A 110 9.77 -18.59 -19.46
N GLN A 111 10.21 -19.61 -18.73
CA GLN A 111 9.61 -20.95 -18.75
C GLN A 111 8.33 -21.04 -17.91
N GLU A 112 8.09 -20.06 -17.03
CA GLU A 112 6.91 -20.04 -16.16
C GLU A 112 5.62 -19.83 -16.96
N LYS A 113 4.59 -20.64 -16.64
CA LYS A 113 3.25 -20.53 -17.25
C LYS A 113 2.27 -19.87 -16.30
N GLY A 114 1.46 -18.93 -16.79
CA GLY A 114 0.46 -18.21 -15.98
C GLY A 114 1.05 -16.99 -15.27
N TYR A 115 0.41 -16.57 -14.17
CA TYR A 115 0.80 -15.36 -13.43
C TYR A 115 2.23 -15.46 -12.86
N ILE A 116 2.96 -14.34 -12.90
CA ILE A 116 4.31 -14.17 -12.34
C ILE A 116 4.33 -12.85 -11.56
N ASP A 117 4.69 -12.91 -10.27
CA ASP A 117 4.86 -11.71 -9.44
C ASP A 117 6.21 -11.04 -9.72
N TYR A 118 6.28 -10.28 -10.83
CA TYR A 118 7.49 -9.56 -11.22
C TYR A 118 7.95 -8.54 -10.17
N ILE A 119 7.06 -8.01 -9.33
CA ILE A 119 7.42 -7.06 -8.27
C ILE A 119 8.24 -7.78 -7.20
N THR A 120 7.80 -8.96 -6.77
CA THR A 120 8.53 -9.77 -5.80
C THR A 120 9.84 -10.29 -6.38
N ILE A 121 9.85 -10.76 -7.63
CA ILE A 121 11.08 -11.17 -8.32
C ILE A 121 12.06 -9.99 -8.40
N SER A 122 11.61 -8.82 -8.82
CA SER A 122 12.44 -7.62 -8.91
C SER A 122 13.10 -7.28 -7.58
N SER A 123 12.39 -7.39 -6.46
CA SER A 123 12.95 -7.12 -5.13
C SER A 123 14.10 -8.06 -4.73
N ASN A 124 14.23 -9.21 -5.42
CA ASN A 124 15.27 -10.22 -5.20
C ASN A 124 16.41 -10.16 -6.23
N VAL A 125 16.22 -9.51 -7.38
CA VAL A 125 17.24 -9.50 -8.45
C VAL A 125 17.65 -8.10 -8.92
N LEU A 126 16.99 -7.04 -8.48
CA LEU A 126 17.32 -5.65 -8.85
C LEU A 126 17.84 -4.85 -7.65
N PHE A 127 18.41 -3.68 -7.94
CA PHE A 127 18.77 -2.74 -6.88
C PHE A 127 17.52 -2.26 -6.12
N SER A 128 17.68 -1.85 -4.86
CA SER A 128 16.54 -1.34 -4.08
C SER A 128 15.87 -0.18 -4.80
N GLN A 129 14.53 -0.12 -4.74
CA GLN A 129 13.68 0.90 -5.41
C GLN A 129 13.42 0.65 -6.90
N ASN A 130 14.17 -0.23 -7.57
CA ASN A 130 13.87 -0.63 -8.94
C ASN A 130 12.90 -1.82 -8.94
N TYR A 131 11.94 -1.80 -9.85
CA TYR A 131 11.08 -2.93 -10.11
C TYR A 131 10.64 -2.95 -11.58
N ALA A 132 10.46 -4.16 -12.09
CA ALA A 132 9.87 -4.42 -13.38
C ALA A 132 8.46 -5.03 -13.17
N ASN A 133 7.54 -4.71 -14.07
CA ASN A 133 6.19 -5.26 -14.10
C ASN A 133 5.99 -6.31 -15.22
N SER A 134 7.03 -6.56 -16.03
CA SER A 134 7.02 -7.56 -17.09
C SER A 134 8.42 -8.11 -17.31
N ILE A 135 8.51 -9.23 -18.05
CA ILE A 135 9.81 -9.81 -18.43
C ILE A 135 10.59 -8.89 -19.38
N GLU A 136 9.91 -8.13 -20.25
CA GLU A 136 10.54 -7.17 -21.17
C GLU A 136 11.16 -5.99 -20.40
N ALA A 137 10.47 -5.49 -19.37
CA ALA A 137 11.02 -4.48 -18.48
C ALA A 137 12.22 -5.05 -17.70
N LEU A 138 12.07 -6.26 -17.15
CA LEU A 138 13.12 -6.91 -16.36
C LEU A 138 14.41 -7.16 -17.19
N LYS A 139 14.29 -7.51 -18.47
CA LYS A 139 15.43 -7.70 -19.38
C LYS A 139 16.30 -6.45 -19.53
N LYS A 140 15.73 -5.24 -19.40
CA LYS A 140 16.44 -3.97 -19.56
C LYS A 140 17.25 -3.57 -18.33
N GLU A 141 16.92 -4.11 -17.17
CA GLU A 141 17.52 -3.73 -15.89
C GLU A 141 18.90 -4.38 -15.63
N SER A 142 19.70 -3.77 -14.75
CA SER A 142 20.91 -4.42 -14.23
C SER A 142 20.58 -5.27 -13.01
N PHE A 143 21.11 -6.49 -12.97
CA PHE A 143 20.82 -7.43 -11.89
C PHE A 143 21.84 -7.32 -10.76
N TYR A 144 21.35 -7.49 -9.53
CA TYR A 144 22.11 -7.54 -8.29
C TYR A 144 21.62 -8.71 -7.46
N ASN A 145 22.53 -9.45 -6.82
CA ASN A 145 22.13 -10.54 -5.94
C ASN A 145 21.47 -9.98 -4.69
N ARG A 146 20.14 -9.95 -4.67
CA ARG A 146 19.31 -9.55 -3.52
C ARG A 146 18.40 -10.69 -3.08
N VAL A 147 18.68 -11.89 -3.56
CA VAL A 147 17.82 -13.06 -3.41
C VAL A 147 17.77 -13.43 -1.94
N ARG A 148 16.56 -13.55 -1.41
CA ARG A 148 16.36 -14.03 -0.04
C ARG A 148 16.90 -15.46 0.08
N LYS A 149 17.53 -15.76 1.22
CA LYS A 149 18.09 -17.09 1.48
C LYS A 149 17.04 -18.14 1.85
N SER A 150 15.89 -17.70 2.33
CA SER A 150 14.76 -18.54 2.72
C SER A 150 13.54 -18.19 1.89
N ASP A 151 12.63 -19.14 1.81
CA ASP A 151 11.35 -18.95 1.15
C ASP A 151 10.53 -17.85 1.83
N ILE A 152 9.69 -17.21 1.04
CA ILE A 152 8.68 -16.28 1.51
C ILE A 152 7.64 -17.09 2.28
N THR A 153 7.38 -16.69 3.52
CA THR A 153 6.36 -17.33 4.35
C THR A 153 5.00 -17.20 3.70
N LEU A 154 4.25 -18.30 3.65
CA LEU A 154 2.85 -18.28 3.21
C LEU A 154 2.03 -17.35 4.10
N ALA A 155 1.03 -16.72 3.49
CA ALA A 155 0.22 -15.68 4.11
C ALA A 155 -1.28 -15.96 3.88
N ASP A 156 -1.66 -17.23 4.00
CA ASP A 156 -3.01 -17.72 3.72
C ASP A 156 -4.04 -17.06 4.67
N ASP A 157 -3.62 -16.75 5.90
CA ASP A 157 -4.44 -16.10 6.92
C ASP A 157 -4.53 -14.56 6.77
N TYR A 158 -3.76 -13.97 5.86
CA TYR A 158 -3.60 -12.52 5.79
C TYR A 158 -4.88 -11.80 5.39
N LEU A 159 -5.75 -12.41 4.58
CA LEU A 159 -7.01 -11.78 4.16
C LEU A 159 -8.25 -12.32 4.90
N ASP A 160 -8.05 -13.18 5.92
CA ASP A 160 -9.15 -13.85 6.61
C ASP A 160 -10.13 -12.89 7.27
N GLY A 161 -11.42 -13.08 6.96
CA GLY A 161 -12.51 -12.26 7.50
C GLY A 161 -12.63 -10.85 6.91
N LEU A 162 -11.87 -10.52 5.86
CA LEU A 162 -12.07 -9.30 5.08
C LEU A 162 -13.11 -9.54 3.97
N GLU A 163 -13.98 -8.56 3.74
CA GLU A 163 -14.83 -8.53 2.56
C GLU A 163 -14.06 -7.89 1.40
N ILE A 164 -13.74 -8.67 0.38
CA ILE A 164 -12.85 -8.22 -0.71
C ILE A 164 -13.68 -7.75 -1.90
N VAL A 165 -13.45 -6.51 -2.33
CA VAL A 165 -14.03 -5.94 -3.55
C VAL A 165 -12.91 -5.44 -4.47
N SER A 166 -13.21 -5.23 -5.75
CA SER A 166 -12.26 -4.68 -6.73
C SER A 166 -13.00 -3.70 -7.64
N ILE A 167 -13.38 -2.54 -7.08
CA ILE A 167 -14.21 -1.53 -7.75
C ILE A 167 -13.62 -0.12 -7.60
N ASP A 168 -14.14 0.83 -8.38
CA ASP A 168 -13.75 2.23 -8.24
C ASP A 168 -14.07 2.76 -6.83
N TYR A 169 -13.16 3.54 -6.26
CA TYR A 169 -13.31 4.03 -4.89
C TYR A 169 -14.55 4.93 -4.71
N LYS A 170 -14.98 5.66 -5.75
CA LYS A 170 -16.18 6.49 -5.69
C LYS A 170 -17.43 5.62 -5.60
N GLN A 171 -17.48 4.54 -6.37
CA GLN A 171 -18.59 3.58 -6.30
C GLN A 171 -18.65 2.92 -4.91
N LEU A 172 -17.50 2.54 -4.36
CA LEU A 172 -17.43 1.97 -3.02
C LEU A 172 -17.86 2.99 -1.96
N PHE A 173 -17.38 4.22 -2.05
CA PHE A 173 -17.77 5.31 -1.14
C PHE A 173 -19.28 5.55 -1.17
N GLU A 174 -19.88 5.68 -2.35
CA GLU A 174 -21.32 5.88 -2.52
C GLU A 174 -22.16 4.76 -1.90
N THR A 175 -21.64 3.54 -1.88
CA THR A 175 -22.30 2.38 -1.26
C THR A 175 -22.40 2.53 0.26
N TYR A 176 -21.36 3.10 0.91
CA TYR A 176 -21.22 3.08 2.37
C TYR A 176 -21.42 4.44 3.06
N LYS A 177 -21.36 5.57 2.35
CA LYS A 177 -21.32 6.93 2.93
C LYS A 177 -22.51 7.30 3.83
N ASN A 178 -23.65 6.63 3.67
CA ASN A 178 -24.88 6.90 4.43
C ASN A 178 -25.05 5.98 5.65
N HIS A 179 -24.07 5.10 5.95
CA HIS A 179 -24.12 4.26 7.14
C HIS A 179 -23.63 5.02 8.38
N GLU A 180 -24.45 5.05 9.44
CA GLU A 180 -24.21 5.85 10.66
C GLU A 180 -22.90 5.52 11.41
N HIS A 181 -22.39 4.30 11.24
CA HIS A 181 -21.20 3.78 11.93
C HIS A 181 -20.16 3.24 10.94
N VAL A 182 -19.88 4.01 9.88
CA VAL A 182 -18.78 3.74 8.95
C VAL A 182 -17.55 4.57 9.29
N VAL A 183 -16.37 3.99 9.09
CA VAL A 183 -15.07 4.69 9.10
C VAL A 183 -14.34 4.38 7.80
N PHE A 184 -13.97 5.41 7.05
CA PHE A 184 -13.23 5.25 5.79
C PHE A 184 -11.72 5.23 6.03
N LEU A 185 -11.03 4.26 5.43
CA LEU A 185 -9.57 4.25 5.34
C LEU A 185 -9.19 4.75 3.94
N VAL A 186 -8.48 5.88 3.91
CA VAL A 186 -8.28 6.67 2.69
C VAL A 186 -6.78 6.90 2.50
N ASP A 187 -6.17 6.07 1.65
CA ASP A 187 -4.75 6.11 1.34
C ASP A 187 -4.51 6.26 -0.18
N PRO A 188 -4.83 7.43 -0.77
CA PRO A 188 -4.74 7.62 -2.21
C PRO A 188 -3.28 7.69 -2.67
N PRO A 189 -3.00 7.40 -3.95
CA PRO A 189 -1.70 7.71 -4.56
C PRO A 189 -1.37 9.21 -4.38
N TYR A 190 -0.17 9.52 -3.88
CA TYR A 190 0.19 10.89 -3.53
C TYR A 190 0.47 11.74 -4.77
N LEU A 191 -0.09 12.96 -4.79
CA LEU A 191 0.22 14.00 -5.76
C LEU A 191 1.75 14.19 -5.85
N SER A 192 2.30 14.20 -7.07
CA SER A 192 3.73 14.43 -7.34
C SER A 192 4.70 13.31 -6.92
N THR A 193 4.20 12.10 -6.65
CA THR A 193 5.07 10.91 -6.56
C THR A 193 5.13 10.18 -7.90
N ASP A 194 6.28 9.59 -8.24
CA ASP A 194 6.44 8.76 -9.43
C ASP A 194 5.47 7.57 -9.34
N CYS A 195 4.36 7.67 -10.08
CA CYS A 195 3.22 6.73 -10.02
C CYS A 195 3.40 5.52 -10.95
N THR A 196 4.62 5.22 -11.40
CA THR A 196 4.93 4.11 -12.32
C THR A 196 4.45 2.73 -11.83
N THR A 197 4.16 2.57 -10.53
CA THR A 197 3.58 1.35 -9.93
C THR A 197 2.06 1.22 -10.06
N TYR A 198 1.32 2.33 -10.19
CA TYR A 198 -0.14 2.32 -10.18
C TYR A 198 -0.69 2.22 -11.61
N LYS A 199 -1.82 1.53 -11.79
CA LYS A 199 -2.43 1.34 -13.11
C LYS A 199 -2.88 2.65 -13.79
N ASN A 200 -3.08 3.73 -13.02
CA ASN A 200 -3.64 5.00 -13.50
C ASN A 200 -2.75 6.20 -13.15
N TYR A 201 -2.63 7.16 -14.09
CA TYR A 201 -1.97 8.45 -13.86
C TYR A 201 -2.94 9.42 -13.16
N TRP A 202 -2.61 9.85 -11.94
CA TRP A 202 -3.45 10.74 -11.12
C TRP A 202 -3.16 12.21 -11.42
N ARG A 203 -4.19 12.97 -11.80
CA ARG A 203 -4.11 14.43 -11.97
C ARG A 203 -4.58 15.13 -10.71
N LEU A 204 -4.26 16.43 -10.58
CA LEU A 204 -4.70 17.27 -9.46
C LEU A 204 -6.21 17.15 -9.21
N LYS A 205 -7.02 17.17 -10.28
CA LYS A 205 -8.48 17.00 -10.17
C LYS A 205 -8.87 15.67 -9.49
N ASP A 206 -8.21 14.57 -9.86
CA ASP A 206 -8.51 13.24 -9.31
C ASP A 206 -8.21 13.22 -7.81
N TYR A 207 -7.13 13.90 -7.40
CA TYR A 207 -6.74 14.05 -5.99
C TYR A 207 -7.71 14.95 -5.21
N LEU A 208 -8.16 16.06 -5.78
CA LEU A 208 -9.18 16.93 -5.17
C LEU A 208 -10.54 16.22 -5.05
N ASP A 209 -10.88 15.33 -5.98
CA ASP A 209 -12.09 14.51 -5.87
C ASP A 209 -12.03 13.55 -4.67
N VAL A 210 -10.85 13.09 -4.24
CA VAL A 210 -10.71 12.26 -3.03
C VAL A 210 -11.12 13.03 -1.78
N LEU A 211 -10.83 14.33 -1.71
CA LEU A 211 -11.21 15.13 -0.54
C LEU A 211 -12.72 15.14 -0.28
N LYS A 212 -13.53 14.95 -1.33
CA LYS A 212 -15.00 14.88 -1.19
C LYS A 212 -15.46 13.68 -0.37
N VAL A 213 -14.67 12.60 -0.30
CA VAL A 213 -15.01 11.42 0.49
C VAL A 213 -14.78 11.62 2.00
N LEU A 214 -14.12 12.73 2.37
CA LEU A 214 -13.79 13.06 3.76
C LEU A 214 -14.81 14.00 4.39
N ILE A 215 -15.54 14.76 3.57
CA ILE A 215 -16.51 15.77 4.02
C ILE A 215 -17.64 15.06 4.77
N GLU A 216 -17.88 15.48 6.01
CA GLU A 216 -18.91 14.91 6.91
C GLU A 216 -18.75 13.41 7.16
N GLN A 217 -17.52 12.88 7.11
CA GLN A 217 -17.25 11.46 7.34
C GLN A 217 -16.25 11.23 8.48
N LYS A 218 -16.31 10.03 9.07
CA LYS A 218 -15.27 9.52 9.95
C LYS A 218 -14.21 8.84 9.11
N TYR A 219 -12.94 9.17 9.31
CA TYR A 219 -11.89 8.67 8.42
C TYR A 219 -10.52 8.56 9.10
N PHE A 220 -9.67 7.76 8.46
CA PHE A 220 -8.21 7.87 8.50
C PHE A 220 -7.74 8.22 7.10
N TYR A 221 -6.98 9.32 6.98
CA TYR A 221 -6.44 9.82 5.73
C TYR A 221 -4.92 9.85 5.82
N PHE A 222 -4.26 9.30 4.82
CA PHE A 222 -2.81 9.26 4.77
C PHE A 222 -2.28 10.16 3.65
N THR A 223 -1.27 10.95 3.97
CA THR A 223 -0.62 11.85 3.01
C THR A 223 0.81 12.16 3.42
N SER A 224 1.47 13.06 2.72
CA SER A 224 2.74 13.66 3.13
C SER A 224 2.79 15.15 2.81
N ASN A 225 3.71 15.87 3.43
CA ASN A 225 3.94 17.29 3.18
C ASN A 225 4.33 17.60 1.72
N LYS A 226 4.77 16.60 0.95
CA LYS A 226 5.02 16.74 -0.50
C LYS A 226 3.77 16.94 -1.34
N SER A 227 2.60 16.57 -0.82
CA SER A 227 1.32 16.75 -1.54
C SER A 227 0.78 18.18 -1.44
N SER A 228 1.25 18.98 -0.47
CA SER A 228 0.70 20.30 -0.10
C SER A 228 -0.82 20.32 0.16
N ILE A 229 -1.45 19.17 0.40
CA ILE A 229 -2.92 19.09 0.45
C ILE A 229 -3.52 19.71 1.71
N VAL A 230 -2.82 19.59 2.84
CA VAL A 230 -3.26 20.17 4.12
C VAL A 230 -3.24 21.70 4.00
N GLU A 231 -2.12 22.26 3.55
CA GLU A 231 -1.95 23.70 3.27
C GLU A 231 -2.99 24.21 2.26
N LEU A 232 -3.27 23.45 1.20
CA LEU A 232 -4.30 23.81 0.23
C LEU A 232 -5.69 23.88 0.86
N CYS A 233 -6.05 22.93 1.74
CA CYS A 233 -7.35 22.92 2.40
C CYS A 233 -7.50 24.07 3.41
N GLU A 234 -6.44 24.39 4.16
CA GLU A 234 -6.39 25.56 5.06
C GLU A 234 -6.57 26.87 4.29
N TRP A 235 -5.93 26.98 3.11
CA TRP A 235 -6.08 28.15 2.25
C TRP A 235 -7.52 28.28 1.72
N ILE A 236 -8.14 27.16 1.28
CA ILE A 236 -9.53 27.13 0.80
C ILE A 236 -10.50 27.62 1.87
N GLU A 237 -10.36 27.12 3.10
CA GLU A 237 -11.17 27.54 4.24
C GLU A 237 -11.06 29.05 4.50
N THR A 238 -9.83 29.56 4.53
CA THR A 238 -9.56 30.95 4.90
C THR A 238 -9.94 31.95 3.80
N ASN A 239 -9.88 31.55 2.52
CA ASN A 239 -9.95 32.49 1.39
C ASN A 239 -11.18 32.33 0.49
N THR A 240 -11.89 31.21 0.55
CA THR A 240 -12.97 30.92 -0.41
C THR A 240 -14.31 30.61 0.25
N GLY A 241 -14.36 30.43 1.58
CA GLY A 241 -15.54 29.92 2.27
C GLY A 241 -15.82 28.43 1.97
N GLY A 242 -14.86 27.72 1.36
CA GLY A 242 -14.96 26.29 1.11
C GLY A 242 -14.71 25.47 2.37
N VAL A 243 -15.18 24.22 2.37
CA VAL A 243 -15.03 23.30 3.51
C VAL A 243 -13.63 22.69 3.52
N ASN A 244 -12.93 22.82 4.64
CA ASN A 244 -11.70 22.08 4.90
C ASN A 244 -12.04 20.72 5.54
N PRO A 245 -11.85 19.59 4.82
CA PRO A 245 -12.17 18.27 5.37
C PRO A 245 -11.32 17.91 6.59
N PHE A 246 -10.16 18.55 6.75
CA PHE A 246 -9.23 18.33 7.86
C PHE A 246 -9.48 19.24 9.07
N TYR A 247 -10.49 20.10 9.03
CA TYR A 247 -10.84 20.93 10.18
C TYR A 247 -11.11 20.06 11.42
N GLU A 248 -10.40 20.36 12.52
CA GLU A 248 -10.37 19.59 13.78
C GLU A 248 -9.88 18.13 13.66
N ALA A 249 -9.29 17.73 12.54
CA ALA A 249 -8.66 16.42 12.43
C ALA A 249 -7.42 16.34 13.34
N THR A 250 -7.23 15.19 13.98
CA THR A 250 -5.97 14.92 14.68
C THR A 250 -4.91 14.51 13.67
N ILE A 251 -3.73 15.11 13.74
CA ILE A 251 -2.61 14.84 12.83
C ILE A 251 -1.49 14.14 13.58
N VAL A 252 -1.07 12.98 13.06
CA VAL A 252 0.12 12.25 13.51
C VAL A 252 1.18 12.34 12.43
N GLU A 253 2.26 13.05 12.75
CA GLU A 253 3.37 13.26 11.82
C GLU A 253 4.52 12.28 12.05
N ARG A 254 5.16 11.88 10.96
CA ARG A 254 6.40 11.10 11.00
C ARG A 254 7.39 11.62 9.97
N LYS A 255 8.52 12.14 10.46
CA LYS A 255 9.61 12.59 9.59
C LYS A 255 10.41 11.39 9.08
N THR A 256 10.53 11.29 7.76
CA THR A 256 11.35 10.29 7.06
C THR A 256 12.49 10.99 6.34
N ASN A 257 13.73 10.61 6.66
CA ASN A 257 14.92 11.06 5.93
C ASN A 257 15.20 10.08 4.78
N ILE A 258 15.20 10.56 3.53
CA ILE A 258 15.52 9.74 2.35
C ILE A 258 17.04 9.63 2.19
N ASN A 259 17.75 10.75 2.37
CA ASN A 259 19.20 10.85 2.36
C ASN A 259 19.64 12.11 3.15
N HIS A 260 20.93 12.43 3.17
CA HIS A 260 21.45 13.62 3.88
C HIS A 260 20.86 14.96 3.41
N GLN A 261 20.23 15.01 2.22
CA GLN A 261 19.77 16.26 1.58
C GLN A 261 18.26 16.35 1.41
N SER A 262 17.50 15.26 1.59
CA SER A 262 16.06 15.23 1.36
C SER A 262 15.34 14.48 2.48
N SER A 263 14.31 15.14 3.02
CA SER A 263 13.38 14.58 4.00
C SER A 263 11.96 14.90 3.58
N TYR A 264 11.01 14.09 4.04
CA TYR A 264 9.59 14.36 3.93
C TYR A 264 8.90 13.96 5.22
N THR A 265 7.75 14.57 5.48
CA THR A 265 6.93 14.26 6.63
C THR A 265 5.71 13.52 6.11
N ASP A 266 5.61 12.24 6.46
CA ASP A 266 4.39 11.48 6.30
C ASP A 266 3.39 11.90 7.38
N MET A 267 2.11 11.89 7.05
CA MET A 267 1.03 12.30 7.95
C MET A 267 -0.10 11.28 7.91
N MET A 268 -0.61 10.94 9.09
CA MET A 268 -1.88 10.24 9.28
C MET A 268 -2.84 11.21 9.97
N LEU A 269 -3.87 11.63 9.25
CA LEU A 269 -4.93 12.49 9.75
C LEU A 269 -6.14 11.62 10.07
N PHE A 270 -6.83 11.86 11.18
CA PHE A 270 -8.03 11.09 11.49
C PHE A 270 -9.10 11.92 12.19
N LYS A 271 -10.35 11.50 11.98
CA LYS A 271 -11.53 12.13 12.53
C LYS A 271 -12.57 11.08 12.91
N TRP A 272 -13.07 11.18 14.14
CA TRP A 272 -14.08 10.25 14.70
C TRP A 272 -15.48 10.86 14.80
N THR A 273 -15.61 12.15 14.47
CA THR A 273 -16.86 12.91 14.49
C THR A 273 -17.14 13.48 13.11
N THR A 274 -18.41 13.55 12.75
CA THR A 274 -18.86 14.28 11.57
C THR A 274 -19.13 15.72 12.00
N THR A 275 -18.34 16.68 11.53
CA THR A 275 -18.66 18.10 11.74
C THR A 275 -19.53 18.54 10.57
N THR A 276 -20.79 18.86 10.83
CA THR A 276 -21.65 19.57 9.87
C THR A 276 -21.24 21.03 9.92
N THR A 277 -20.53 21.52 8.90
CA THR A 277 -20.28 22.95 8.70
C THR A 277 -21.48 23.62 8.06
#